data_AF-A0A679JAB7-F1
#
_entry.id   AF-A0A679JAB7-F1
#
_cell.length_a   1.000
_cell.length_b   1.000
_cell.length_c   1.000
_cell.angle_alpha   90.00
_cell.angle_beta   90.00
_cell.angle_gamma   90.00
#
_symmetry.space_group_name_H-M   'P 1'
#
loop_
_entity.id
_entity.type
_entity.pdbx_description
1 polymer ?
#
loop_
_entity_poly.entity_id
_entity_poly.type
_entity_poly.pdbx_seq_one_letter_code
_entity_poly.pdbx_strand_id
1 'polypeptide(L)'
;MLDICFVEPERRHLPKDPGGLVHAGCVDLDAHRSLAALFDRCIQGGANLKYFDDTLLRAEQVVTMLAIFTVNAPERGAPRGQIAAFKSMHAILTRAAAQGVGLAAFCD
;
A
#
# COMPACT_ATOMS: atom_id res chain seq x y z
N MET A 1 0.20 0.13 -14.10
CA MET A 1 0.78 0.80 -12.89
C MET A 1 -0.27 0.71 -11.79
N LEU A 2 0.07 0.78 -10.51
CA LEU A 2 -0.96 0.79 -9.45
C LEU A 2 -1.20 2.21 -8.95
N ASP A 3 -2.38 2.75 -9.23
CA ASP A 3 -2.84 4.01 -8.65
C ASP A 3 -3.46 3.76 -7.29
N ILE A 4 -3.01 4.51 -6.30
CA ILE A 4 -3.41 4.34 -4.91
C ILE A 4 -4.21 5.57 -4.49
N CYS A 5 -5.41 5.34 -3.97
CA CYS A 5 -6.33 6.37 -3.51
C CYS A 5 -6.71 6.14 -2.05
N PHE A 6 -6.96 7.22 -1.32
CA PHE A 6 -7.57 7.14 0.01
C PHE A 6 -9.05 6.78 -0.10
N VAL A 7 -9.52 5.97 0.84
CA VAL A 7 -10.95 5.59 0.94
C VAL A 7 -11.43 5.74 2.38
N GLU A 8 -12.71 6.06 2.52
CA GLU A 8 -13.36 6.24 3.82
C GLU A 8 -13.19 4.99 4.72
N PRO A 9 -13.06 5.16 6.05
CA PRO A 9 -12.75 4.05 6.96
C PRO A 9 -13.81 2.94 6.96
N GLU A 10 -15.07 3.30 6.73
CA GLU A 10 -16.22 2.38 6.72
C GLU A 10 -16.35 1.60 5.41
N ARG A 11 -15.52 1.92 4.39
CA ARG A 11 -15.60 1.30 3.07
C ARG A 11 -15.26 -0.19 3.15
N ARG A 12 -16.21 -1.04 2.79
CA ARG A 12 -16.04 -2.51 2.75
C ARG A 12 -15.88 -3.09 1.35
N HIS A 13 -16.17 -2.31 0.32
CA HIS A 13 -16.12 -2.74 -1.08
C HIS A 13 -15.28 -1.79 -1.91
N LEU A 14 -14.47 -2.37 -2.80
CA LEU A 14 -13.66 -1.63 -3.74
C LEU A 14 -14.56 -0.65 -4.53
N PRO A 15 -14.22 0.65 -4.57
CA PRO A 15 -14.91 1.60 -5.42
C PRO A 15 -14.84 1.17 -6.89
N LYS A 16 -15.94 1.29 -7.64
CA LYS A 16 -15.96 0.94 -9.07
C LYS A 16 -15.36 2.02 -9.97
N ASP A 17 -15.29 3.25 -9.45
CA ASP A 17 -14.80 4.41 -10.16
C ASP A 17 -13.83 5.18 -9.24
N PRO A 18 -12.56 5.36 -9.63
CA PRO A 18 -11.60 6.14 -8.87
C PRO A 18 -11.81 7.67 -9.00
N GLY A 19 -12.63 8.14 -9.95
CA GLY A 19 -12.77 9.57 -10.34
C GLY A 19 -13.27 10.53 -9.25
N GLY A 20 -13.70 10.04 -8.09
CA GLY A 20 -14.06 10.84 -6.91
C GLY A 20 -13.18 10.64 -5.69
N LEU A 21 -12.14 9.81 -5.79
CA LEU A 21 -11.25 9.50 -4.66
C LEU A 21 -10.04 10.44 -4.64
N VAL A 22 -9.53 10.69 -3.43
CA VAL A 22 -8.31 11.48 -3.26
C VAL A 22 -7.11 10.60 -3.59
N HIS A 23 -6.35 10.99 -4.62
CA HIS A 23 -5.14 10.30 -5.02
C HIS A 23 -4.07 10.39 -3.92
N ALA A 24 -3.59 9.23 -3.46
CA ALA A 24 -2.55 9.11 -2.45
C ALA A 24 -1.15 8.98 -3.05
N GLY A 25 -1.06 8.39 -4.24
CA GLY A 25 0.19 8.20 -5.00
C GLY A 25 0.06 7.03 -5.95
N CYS A 26 1.16 6.66 -6.59
CA CYS A 26 1.22 5.48 -7.46
C CYS A 26 2.46 4.63 -7.16
N VAL A 27 2.41 3.37 -7.58
CA VAL A 27 3.53 2.43 -7.52
C VAL A 27 3.64 1.72 -8.85
N ASP A 28 4.80 1.83 -9.49
CA ASP A 28 5.08 1.09 -10.72
C ASP A 28 5.27 -0.41 -10.43
N LEU A 29 5.19 -1.24 -11.48
CA LEU A 29 5.20 -2.70 -11.32
C LEU A 29 6.56 -3.25 -10.85
N ASP A 30 7.67 -2.56 -11.16
CA ASP A 30 9.01 -2.96 -10.72
C ASP A 30 9.21 -2.62 -9.24
N ALA A 31 8.75 -1.43 -8.82
CA ALA A 31 8.66 -1.04 -7.42
C ALA A 31 7.77 -2.01 -6.64
N HIS A 32 6.60 -2.37 -7.18
CA HIS A 32 5.71 -3.36 -6.58
C HIS A 32 6.39 -4.72 -6.41
N ARG A 33 7.09 -5.21 -7.45
CA ARG A 33 7.84 -6.46 -7.40
C ARG A 33 8.99 -6.41 -6.39
N SER A 34 9.68 -5.27 -6.29
CA SER A 34 10.79 -5.07 -5.33
C SER A 34 10.35 -5.13 -3.86
N LEU A 35 9.05 -4.91 -3.60
CA LEU A 35 8.43 -4.97 -2.28
C LEU A 35 7.70 -6.29 -2.02
N ALA A 36 7.74 -7.27 -2.93
CA ALA A 36 6.97 -8.51 -2.81
C ALA A 36 7.18 -9.24 -1.48
N ALA A 37 8.42 -9.40 -1.03
CA ALA A 37 8.70 -10.04 0.25
C ALA A 37 8.09 -9.31 1.47
N LEU A 38 7.92 -7.99 1.40
CA LEU A 38 7.22 -7.21 2.43
C LEU A 38 5.70 -7.36 2.32
N PHE A 39 5.17 -7.38 1.10
CA PHE A 39 3.74 -7.63 0.87
C PHE A 39 3.33 -9.03 1.31
N ASP A 40 4.17 -10.05 1.09
CA ASP A 40 3.92 -11.41 1.61
C ASP A 40 3.80 -11.43 3.13
N ARG A 41 4.67 -10.70 3.84
CA ARG A 41 4.57 -10.55 5.30
C ARG A 41 3.29 -9.83 5.71
N CYS A 42 2.88 -8.82 4.94
CA CYS A 42 1.62 -8.12 5.17
C CYS A 42 0.42 -9.05 4.99
N ILE A 43 0.42 -9.90 3.95
CA ILE A 43 -0.62 -10.92 3.70
C ILE A 43 -0.67 -11.92 4.86
N GLN A 44 0.48 -12.42 5.32
CA GLN A 44 0.55 -13.28 6.50
C GLN A 44 0.04 -12.60 7.77
N GLY A 45 0.19 -11.28 7.87
CA GLY A 45 -0.40 -10.44 8.93
C GLY A 45 -1.89 -10.11 8.75
N GLY A 46 -2.56 -10.65 7.71
CA GLY A 46 -3.97 -10.45 7.45
C GLY A 46 -4.33 -9.26 6.55
N ALA A 47 -3.36 -8.65 5.88
CA ALA A 47 -3.62 -7.64 4.86
C ALA A 47 -4.26 -8.29 3.62
N ASN A 48 -5.35 -7.70 3.15
CA ASN A 48 -5.99 -8.11 1.91
C ASN A 48 -5.24 -7.47 0.75
N LEU A 49 -4.08 -8.01 0.39
CA LEU A 49 -3.29 -7.59 -0.76
C LEU A 49 -3.42 -8.61 -1.89
N LYS A 50 -3.61 -8.12 -3.10
CA LYS A 50 -3.48 -8.93 -4.30
C LYS A 50 -2.38 -8.36 -5.19
N TYR A 51 -1.59 -9.26 -5.77
CA TYR A 51 -0.53 -8.87 -6.67
C TYR A 51 -1.11 -8.46 -8.02
N PHE A 52 -0.81 -7.22 -8.44
CA PHE A 52 -1.18 -6.71 -9.76
C PHE A 52 -2.68 -6.76 -10.06
N ASP A 53 -3.51 -6.66 -9.02
CA ASP A 53 -4.96 -6.68 -9.10
C ASP A 53 -5.53 -5.58 -8.18
N ASP A 54 -6.72 -5.13 -8.52
CA ASP A 54 -7.40 -4.12 -7.73
C ASP A 54 -7.64 -4.63 -6.31
N THR A 55 -7.35 -3.76 -5.36
CA THR A 55 -7.29 -4.15 -3.97
C THR A 55 -7.85 -3.07 -3.07
N LEU A 56 -8.65 -3.47 -2.08
CA LEU A 56 -9.09 -2.61 -0.99
C LEU A 56 -8.42 -3.05 0.31
N LEU A 57 -7.71 -2.11 0.93
CA LEU A 57 -7.17 -2.20 2.28
C LEU A 57 -8.01 -1.35 3.22
N ARG A 58 -8.52 -1.97 4.29
CA ARG A 58 -9.24 -1.26 5.34
C ARG A 58 -8.26 -0.51 6.25
N ALA A 59 -8.76 0.49 6.99
CA ALA A 59 -7.92 1.34 7.83
C ALA A 59 -7.07 0.55 8.84
N GLU A 60 -7.62 -0.52 9.43
CA GLU A 60 -6.86 -1.39 10.34
C GLU A 60 -5.75 -2.17 9.63
N GLN A 61 -5.97 -2.56 8.36
CA GLN A 61 -4.96 -3.24 7.56
C GLN A 61 -3.83 -2.29 7.16
N VAL A 62 -4.15 -1.02 6.88
CA VAL A 62 -3.15 0.04 6.67
C VAL A 62 -2.23 0.17 7.88
N VAL A 63 -2.79 0.19 9.10
CA VAL A 63 -2.00 0.28 10.35
C VAL A 63 -1.10 -0.95 10.52
N THR A 64 -1.65 -2.15 10.31
CA THR A 64 -0.86 -3.40 10.36
C THR A 64 0.27 -3.39 9.34
N MET A 65 -0.01 -2.98 8.10
CA MET A 65 1.00 -2.87 7.05
C MET A 65 2.09 -1.85 7.42
N LEU A 66 1.70 -0.68 7.94
CA LEU A 66 2.66 0.34 8.37
C LEU A 66 3.60 -0.18 9.46
N ALA A 67 3.07 -0.93 10.43
CA ALA A 67 3.87 -1.56 11.48
C ALA A 67 4.88 -2.56 10.89
N ILE A 68 4.43 -3.42 9.97
CA ILE A 68 5.30 -4.40 9.29
C ILE A 68 6.38 -3.68 8.48
N PHE A 69 6.03 -2.65 7.70
CA PHE A 69 7.02 -1.87 6.95
C PHE A 69 8.06 -1.23 7.89
N THR A 70 7.62 -0.65 9.00
CA THR A 70 8.51 0.01 9.96
C THR A 70 9.50 -0.95 10.60
N VAL A 71 9.06 -2.16 10.95
CA VAL A 71 9.94 -3.21 11.52
C VAL A 71 10.90 -3.78 10.48
N ASN A 72 10.51 -3.80 9.20
CA ASN A 72 11.27 -4.43 8.12
C ASN A 72 11.87 -3.37 7.18
N ALA A 73 12.43 -2.31 7.74
CA ALA A 73 13.13 -1.28 6.96
C ALA A 73 14.25 -1.91 6.11
N PRO A 74 14.52 -1.40 4.89
CA PRO A 74 15.53 -1.97 4.01
C PRO A 74 16.93 -2.02 4.64
N GLU A 75 17.63 -3.12 4.45
CA GLU A 75 19.00 -3.31 4.96
C GLU A 75 20.01 -2.39 4.27
N ARG A 76 21.17 -2.20 4.93
CA ARG A 76 22.30 -1.48 4.32
C ARG A 76 22.78 -2.23 3.08
N GLY A 77 22.68 -1.59 1.92
CA GLY A 77 23.08 -2.18 0.63
C GLY A 77 21.92 -2.60 -0.26
N ALA A 78 20.66 -2.44 0.19
CA ALA A 78 19.49 -2.66 -0.65
C ALA A 78 19.57 -1.81 -1.95
N PRO A 79 19.08 -2.33 -3.09
CA PRO A 79 19.04 -1.59 -4.33
C PRO A 79 18.31 -0.25 -4.17
N ARG A 80 18.84 0.83 -4.80
CA ARG A 80 18.25 2.18 -4.71
C ARG A 80 16.76 2.20 -5.07
N GLY A 81 16.35 1.42 -6.07
CA GLY A 81 14.95 1.29 -6.47
C GLY A 81 14.07 0.71 -5.36
N GLN A 82 14.54 -0.32 -4.65
CA GLN A 82 13.82 -0.91 -3.52
C GLN A 82 13.70 0.08 -2.36
N ILE A 83 14.76 0.85 -2.06
CA ILE A 83 14.72 1.89 -1.02
C ILE A 83 13.71 2.98 -1.37
N ALA A 84 13.67 3.42 -2.64
CA ALA A 84 12.73 4.43 -3.11
C ALA A 84 11.28 3.92 -3.04
N ALA A 85 11.02 2.69 -3.52
CA ALA A 85 9.72 2.03 -3.44
C ALA A 85 9.24 1.90 -1.99
N PHE A 86 10.13 1.45 -1.09
CA PHE A 86 9.84 1.34 0.33
C PHE A 86 9.44 2.69 0.94
N LYS A 87 10.23 3.73 0.69
CA LYS A 87 9.96 5.08 1.22
C LYS A 87 8.64 5.64 0.71
N SER A 88 8.35 5.45 -0.58
CA SER A 88 7.09 5.89 -1.18
C SER A 88 5.90 5.22 -0.51
N MET A 89 5.92 3.88 -0.42
CA MET A 89 4.83 3.11 0.19
C MET A 89 4.68 3.41 1.69
N HIS A 90 5.79 3.49 2.42
CA HIS A 90 5.79 3.86 3.84
C HIS A 90 5.16 5.25 4.06
N ALA A 91 5.46 6.23 3.20
CA ALA A 91 4.86 7.55 3.27
C ALA A 91 3.34 7.57 2.95
N ILE A 92 2.89 6.73 2.02
CA ILE A 92 1.46 6.54 1.73
C ILE A 92 0.75 5.93 2.94
N LEU A 93 1.28 4.84 3.49
CA LEU A 93 0.74 4.15 4.65
C LEU A 93 0.70 5.06 5.89
N THR A 94 1.76 5.85 6.12
CA THR A 94 1.82 6.82 7.22
C THR A 94 0.72 7.86 7.11
N ARG A 95 0.50 8.43 5.91
CA ARG A 95 -0.57 9.41 5.69
C ARG A 95 -1.97 8.82 5.85
N ALA A 96 -2.18 7.60 5.36
CA ALA A 96 -3.47 6.91 5.52
C ALA A 96 -3.76 6.59 6.99
N ALA A 97 -2.77 6.06 7.72
CA ALA A 97 -2.89 5.76 9.15
C ALA A 97 -3.14 7.03 9.98
N ALA A 98 -2.45 8.14 9.70
CA ALA A 98 -2.66 9.40 10.42
C ALA A 98 -4.08 9.98 10.23
N GLN A 99 -4.71 9.69 9.10
CA GLN A 99 -6.09 10.09 8.79
C GLN A 99 -7.13 9.05 9.20
N GLY A 100 -6.71 7.86 9.66
CA GLY A 100 -7.60 6.75 9.98
C GLY A 100 -8.35 6.17 8.77
N VAL A 101 -7.85 6.38 7.54
CA VAL A 101 -8.51 5.98 6.29
C VAL A 101 -7.93 4.69 5.71
N GLY A 102 -8.70 4.03 4.84
CA GLY A 102 -8.22 2.90 4.05
C GLY A 102 -7.50 3.33 2.77
N LEU A 103 -7.07 2.34 1.99
CA LEU A 103 -6.49 2.53 0.65
C LEU A 103 -7.18 1.64 -0.37
N ALA A 104 -7.42 2.18 -1.57
CA ALA A 104 -7.74 1.40 -2.75
C ALA A 104 -6.59 1.49 -3.75
N ALA A 105 -6.16 0.35 -4.28
CA ALA A 105 -5.22 0.27 -5.38
C ALA A 105 -5.98 -0.17 -6.64
N PHE A 106 -5.75 0.54 -7.74
CA PHE A 106 -6.32 0.26 -9.05
C PHE A 106 -5.19 -0.07 -10.02
N CYS A 107 -5.27 -1.22 -10.68
CA CYS A 107 -4.37 -1.61 -11.73
C CYS A 107 -4.86 -1.02 -13.06
N ASP A 108 -4.03 -0.15 -13.64
CA ASP A 108 -4.13 0.28 -15.04
C ASP A 108 -3.36 -0.68 -15.96
#